data_AF-A0A4R2S772-F1
#
_entry.id   AF-A0A4R2S772-F1
#
_cell.length_a   1.000
_cell.length_b   1.000
_cell.length_c   1.000
_cell.angle_alpha   90.00
_cell.angle_beta   90.00
_cell.angle_gamma   90.00
#
_symmetry.space_group_name_H-M   'P 1'
#
loop_
_entity.id
_entity.type
_entity.pdbx_description
1 polymer ?
#
loop_
_entity_poly.entity_id
_entity_poly.type
_entity_poly.pdbx_seq_one_letter_code
_entity_poly.pdbx_strand_id
1 'polypeptide(L)'
;MQYWGSLKRYTSTLAALDTFINRRITLLNPLAWADRNDRELMDLDASTTPRRVAFAYCMAEGNETAHHWQVFADRGFGVCIAAIRRSLSKRFRSIPLLSTAR
;
A
#
# COMPACT_ATOMS: atom_id res chain seq x y z
N MET A 1 14.47 -4.14 16.17
CA MET A 1 13.34 -4.76 16.90
C MET A 1 12.30 -5.18 15.88
N GLN A 2 12.16 -6.49 15.65
CA GLN A 2 11.31 -7.04 14.59
C GLN A 2 9.92 -7.30 15.18
N TYR A 3 8.91 -6.53 14.75
CA TYR A 3 7.54 -6.70 15.23
C TYR A 3 6.84 -7.75 14.37
N TRP A 4 6.82 -9.00 14.85
CA TRP A 4 5.99 -10.07 14.28
C TRP A 4 4.53 -9.58 14.19
N GLY A 5 3.96 -9.60 12.99
CA GLY A 5 2.57 -9.15 12.76
C GLY A 5 2.39 -7.66 12.41
N SER A 6 3.47 -6.96 12.06
CA SER A 6 3.40 -5.59 11.52
C SER A 6 3.46 -5.55 9.99
N LEU A 7 2.68 -4.65 9.39
CA LEU A 7 2.76 -4.27 7.97
C LEU A 7 3.41 -2.89 7.87
N LYS A 8 4.40 -2.75 7.00
CA LYS A 8 5.19 -1.53 6.86
C LYS A 8 4.87 -0.84 5.55
N ARG A 9 4.51 0.43 5.60
CA ARG A 9 4.42 1.30 4.43
C ARG A 9 5.55 2.31 4.47
N TYR A 10 6.44 2.20 3.50
CA TYR A 10 7.43 3.24 3.23
C TYR A 10 6.76 4.28 2.34
N THR A 11 6.89 5.56 2.66
CA THR A 11 6.24 6.64 1.92
C THR A 11 6.93 7.98 2.19
N SER A 12 6.54 9.04 1.50
CA SER A 12 7.07 10.37 1.79
C SER A 12 6.51 10.93 3.10
N THR A 13 7.30 11.77 3.77
CA THR A 13 6.88 12.45 5.00
C THR A 13 5.56 13.20 4.82
N LEU A 14 5.38 13.86 3.67
CA LEU A 14 4.15 14.60 3.36
C LEU A 14 2.93 13.69 3.25
N ALA A 15 3.05 12.53 2.60
CA ALA A 15 1.97 11.55 2.51
C ALA A 15 1.61 10.95 3.89
N ALA A 16 2.60 10.76 4.76
CA ALA A 16 2.37 10.32 6.13
C ALA A 16 1.66 11.39 6.97
N LEU A 17 2.07 12.66 6.86
CA LEU A 17 1.41 13.77 7.53
C LEU A 17 -0.05 13.90 7.09
N ASP A 18 -0.32 13.85 5.79
CA ASP A 18 -1.69 13.85 5.26
C ASP A 18 -2.51 12.68 5.83
N THR A 19 -1.92 11.49 5.92
CA THR A 19 -2.58 10.30 6.48
C THR A 19 -3.01 10.52 7.92
N PHE A 20 -2.14 11.08 8.76
CA PHE A 20 -2.43 11.26 10.18
C PHE A 20 -3.33 12.47 10.47
N ILE A 21 -3.09 13.60 9.81
CA ILE A 21 -3.85 14.84 10.00
C ILE A 21 -5.27 14.66 9.47
N ASN A 22 -5.42 14.16 8.24
CA ASN A 22 -6.72 14.04 7.57
C ASN A 22 -7.38 12.68 7.79
N ARG A 23 -6.74 11.78 8.55
CA ARG A 23 -7.23 10.43 8.88
C ARG A 23 -7.66 9.62 7.65
N ARG A 24 -6.95 9.80 6.54
CA ARG A 24 -7.25 9.16 5.24
C ARG A 24 -6.07 8.35 4.74
N ILE A 25 -6.34 7.43 3.84
CA ILE A 25 -5.29 6.66 3.17
C ILE A 25 -5.37 6.99 1.67
N THR A 26 -4.25 7.41 1.11
CA THR A 26 -4.15 7.65 -0.34
C THR A 26 -3.91 6.35 -1.07
N LEU A 27 -4.85 5.97 -1.93
CA LEU A 27 -4.68 4.89 -2.88
C LEU A 27 -3.99 5.42 -4.14
N LEU A 28 -3.11 4.62 -4.71
CA LEU A 28 -2.27 4.99 -5.84
C LEU A 28 -2.86 4.44 -7.15
N ASN A 29 -2.65 5.16 -8.24
CA ASN A 29 -2.94 4.65 -9.58
C ASN A 29 -1.95 3.53 -9.90
N PRO A 30 -2.40 2.29 -10.15
CA PRO A 30 -1.52 1.17 -10.50
C PRO A 30 -0.63 1.48 -11.71
N LEU A 31 -1.12 2.21 -12.71
CA LEU A 31 -0.35 2.51 -13.93
C LEU A 31 0.91 3.35 -13.66
N ALA A 32 0.90 4.15 -12.58
CA ALA A 32 2.01 4.99 -12.16
C ALA A 32 3.01 4.28 -11.23
N TRP A 33 2.80 2.99 -10.95
CA TRP A 33 3.66 2.21 -10.07
C TRP A 33 5.04 1.96 -10.69
N ALA A 34 6.11 2.04 -9.90
CA ALA A 34 7.47 1.91 -10.43
C ALA A 34 7.79 0.46 -10.84
N ASP A 35 7.32 -0.52 -10.07
CA ASP A 35 7.55 -1.94 -10.37
C ASP A 35 6.67 -2.39 -11.54
N ARG A 36 7.27 -2.91 -12.61
CA ARG A 36 6.56 -3.35 -13.81
C ARG A 36 5.75 -4.62 -13.57
N ASN A 37 6.26 -5.55 -12.76
CA ASN A 37 5.61 -6.84 -12.53
C ASN A 37 4.32 -6.64 -11.73
N ASP A 38 4.37 -5.79 -10.70
CA ASP A 38 3.19 -5.40 -9.93
C ASP A 38 2.12 -4.77 -10.83
N ARG A 39 2.53 -3.90 -11.75
CA ARG A 39 1.61 -3.25 -12.70
C ARG A 39 0.91 -4.23 -13.60
N GLU A 40 1.67 -5.10 -14.26
CA GLU A 40 1.12 -6.07 -15.21
C GLU A 40 0.18 -7.04 -14.50
N LEU A 41 0.50 -7.46 -13.28
CA LEU A 41 -0.36 -8.33 -12.50
C LEU A 41 -1.67 -7.64 -12.08
N MET A 42 -1.61 -6.38 -11.63
CA MET A 42 -2.80 -5.60 -11.29
C MET A 42 -3.68 -5.33 -12.52
N ASP A 43 -3.08 -5.08 -13.69
CA ASP A 43 -3.80 -4.85 -14.94
C ASP A 43 -4.47 -6.13 -15.44
N LEU A 44 -3.77 -7.26 -15.38
CA LEU A 44 -4.35 -8.57 -15.66
C LEU A 44 -5.54 -8.85 -14.74
N ASP A 45 -5.38 -8.70 -13.43
CA ASP A 45 -6.48 -8.90 -12.46
C ASP A 45 -7.68 -8.01 -12.77
N ALA A 46 -7.45 -6.72 -13.03
CA ALA A 46 -8.49 -5.77 -13.39
C ALA A 46 -9.23 -6.15 -14.69
N SER A 47 -8.50 -6.59 -15.71
CA SER A 47 -9.05 -6.97 -17.02
C SER A 47 -10.03 -8.16 -16.93
N THR A 48 -9.85 -9.04 -15.95
CA THR A 48 -10.69 -10.23 -15.77
C THR A 48 -12.01 -9.93 -15.05
N THR A 49 -12.19 -8.72 -14.50
CA THR A 49 -13.40 -8.35 -13.76
C THR A 49 -14.12 -7.14 -14.39
N PRO A 50 -15.32 -7.32 -14.97
CA PRO A 50 -16.08 -6.22 -15.55
C PRO A 50 -16.40 -5.14 -14.48
N ARG A 51 -16.09 -3.87 -14.80
CA ARG A 51 -16.37 -2.65 -14.00
C ARG A 51 -15.49 -2.42 -12.75
N ARG A 52 -14.29 -3.00 -12.66
CA ARG A 52 -13.35 -2.66 -11.59
C ARG A 52 -12.33 -1.61 -12.03
N VAL A 53 -12.26 -0.51 -11.27
CA VAL A 53 -11.10 0.39 -11.30
C VAL A 53 -10.12 -0.13 -10.26
N ALA A 54 -8.91 -0.47 -10.68
CA ALA A 54 -7.86 -0.92 -9.77
C ALA A 54 -7.19 0.28 -9.09
N PHE A 55 -6.98 0.16 -7.78
CA PHE A 55 -6.21 1.09 -6.99
C PHE A 55 -5.21 0.31 -6.14
N ALA A 56 -4.00 0.85 -6.00
CA ALA A 56 -2.89 0.18 -5.32
C ALA A 56 -2.61 0.79 -3.95
N TYR A 57 -2.34 -0.06 -2.97
CA TYR A 57 -1.83 0.35 -1.66
C TYR A 57 -0.88 -0.71 -1.10
N CYS A 58 0.42 -0.50 -1.31
CA CYS A 58 1.43 -1.49 -0.92
C CYS A 58 1.91 -1.33 0.53
N MET A 59 2.19 -2.48 1.13
CA MET A 59 2.81 -2.68 2.43
C MET A 59 3.74 -3.90 2.38
N ALA A 60 4.83 -3.87 3.13
CA ALA A 60 5.78 -4.96 3.25
C ALA A 60 5.67 -5.65 4.62
N GLU A 61 5.75 -6.98 4.63
CA GLU A 61 5.86 -7.80 5.84
C GLU A 61 7.33 -7.98 6.28
N GLY A 62 8.25 -7.89 5.31
CA GLY A 62 9.67 -8.11 5.51
C GLY A 62 10.40 -7.01 6.29
N ASN A 63 11.68 -7.25 6.53
CA ASN A 63 12.58 -6.22 7.02
C ASN A 63 12.79 -5.14 5.96
N GLU A 64 13.12 -3.93 6.40
CA GLU A 64 13.40 -2.84 5.46
C GLU A 64 14.63 -3.16 4.62
N THR A 65 14.59 -2.76 3.35
CA THR A 65 15.68 -2.94 2.39
C THR A 65 15.80 -1.67 1.56
N ALA A 66 16.95 -1.43 0.93
CA ALA A 66 17.15 -0.28 0.04
C ALA A 66 16.11 -0.23 -1.09
N HIS A 67 15.67 -1.41 -1.58
CA HIS A 67 14.64 -1.51 -2.59
C HIS A 67 13.28 -0.98 -2.11
N HIS A 68 12.86 -1.30 -0.88
CA HIS A 68 11.60 -0.76 -0.33
C HIS A 68 11.62 0.77 -0.28
N TRP A 69 12.73 1.37 0.13
CA TRP A 69 12.86 2.82 0.13
C TRP A 69 12.83 3.36 -1.29
N GLN A 70 13.67 2.85 -2.20
CA GLN A 70 13.72 3.31 -3.59
C GLN A 70 12.36 3.24 -4.31
N VAL A 71 11.58 2.18 -4.09
CA VAL A 71 10.29 1.99 -4.78
C VAL A 71 9.18 2.84 -4.15
N PHE A 72 9.19 3.03 -2.83
CA PHE A 72 8.04 3.59 -2.12
C PHE A 72 8.26 5.01 -1.53
N ALA A 73 9.50 5.48 -1.42
CA ALA A 73 9.85 6.79 -0.88
C ALA A 73 11.10 7.38 -1.57
N ASP A 74 10.96 8.56 -2.17
CA ASP A 74 12.07 9.24 -2.85
C ASP A 74 13.23 9.61 -1.88
N ARG A 75 14.42 9.87 -2.44
CA ARG A 75 15.73 9.83 -1.78
C ARG A 75 16.00 10.85 -0.66
N GLY A 76 15.04 11.74 -0.33
CA GLY A 76 15.28 12.84 0.61
C GLY A 76 14.52 12.78 1.94
N PHE A 77 13.28 12.29 1.96
CA PHE A 77 12.35 12.49 3.10
C PHE A 77 11.36 11.35 3.27
N GLY A 78 11.85 10.11 3.27
CA GLY A 78 11.06 8.92 3.49
C GLY A 78 10.76 8.67 4.97
N VAL A 79 9.57 8.11 5.25
CA VAL A 79 9.19 7.57 6.56
C VAL A 79 8.56 6.19 6.41
N CYS A 80 8.64 5.40 7.49
CA CYS A 80 8.00 4.09 7.58
C CYS A 80 6.81 4.16 8.54
N ILE A 81 5.62 3.85 8.05
CA ILE A 81 4.40 3.69 8.84
C ILE A 81 4.24 2.21 9.14
N ALA A 82 4.27 1.83 10.41
CA ALA A 82 4.00 0.47 10.86
C ALA A 82 2.54 0.33 11.32
N ALA A 83 1.82 -0.64 10.76
CA ALA A 83 0.45 -0.97 11.12
C ALA A 83 0.35 -2.38 11.69
N ILE A 84 -0.53 -2.60 12.67
CA ILE A 84 -0.83 -3.94 13.18
C ILE A 84 -1.68 -4.68 12.12
N ARG A 85 -1.13 -5.74 11.53
CA ARG A 85 -1.76 -6.50 10.43
C ARG A 85 -3.20 -6.87 10.76
N ARG A 86 -3.42 -7.49 11.92
CA ARG A 86 -4.75 -7.99 12.33
C ARG A 86 -5.78 -6.86 12.39
N SER A 87 -5.41 -5.72 12.97
CA SER A 87 -6.30 -4.56 13.09
C SER A 87 -6.62 -3.96 11.73
N LEU A 88 -5.62 -3.83 10.86
CA LEU A 88 -5.79 -3.29 9.52
C LEU A 88 -6.66 -4.21 8.66
N SER A 89 -6.37 -5.51 8.60
CA SER A 89 -7.14 -6.48 7.81
C SER A 89 -8.60 -6.53 8.26
N LYS A 90 -8.88 -6.49 9.57
CA LYS A 90 -10.25 -6.40 10.09
C LYS A 90 -10.97 -5.14 9.59
N ARG A 91 -10.27 -4.00 9.56
CA ARG A 91 -10.83 -2.73 9.08
C ARG A 91 -11.10 -2.75 7.57
N PHE A 92 -10.18 -3.27 6.77
CA PHE A 92 -10.35 -3.35 5.30
C PHE A 92 -11.56 -4.21 4.91
N ARG A 93 -11.73 -5.37 5.56
CA ARG A 93 -12.90 -6.24 5.34
C ARG A 93 -14.24 -5.58 5.71
N SER A 94 -14.24 -4.59 6.60
CA SER A 94 -15.46 -3.87 6.98
C SER A 94 -15.84 -2.75 5.99
N ILE A 95 -15.01 -2.44 4.99
CA ILE A 95 -15.29 -1.40 4.00
C ILE A 95 -16.00 -2.04 2.81
N PRO A 96 -17.28 -1.72 2.55
CA PRO A 96 -18.08 -2.38 1.51
C PRO A 96 -17.49 -2.26 0.09
N LEU A 97 -16.79 -1.15 -0.17
CA LEU A 97 -16.13 -0.87 -1.45
C LEU A 97 -14.79 -1.61 -1.64
N LEU A 98 -14.24 -2.18 -0.57
CA LEU A 98 -12.99 -2.96 -0.58
C LEU A 98 -13.26 -4.44 -0.28
N SER A 99 -14.50 -4.91 -0.47
CA SER A 99 -14.78 -6.35 -0.44
C SER A 99 -14.02 -6.99 -1.59
N THR A 100 -12.85 -7.53 -1.27
CA THR A 100 -12.04 -8.35 -2.18
C THR A 100 -12.91 -9.42 -2.81
N ALA A 101 -12.68 -9.69 -4.10
CA ALA A 101 -13.20 -10.88 -4.75
C ALA A 101 -12.93 -12.11 -3.86
N ARG A 102 -13.90 -13.03 -3.87
CA ARG A 102 -13.76 -14.35 -3.24
C ARG A 102 -12.66 -15.14 -3.93
#